data_AF-A0A3L7UG95-F1
#
_entry.id   AF-A0A3L7UG95-F1
#
_cell.length_a   1.000
_cell.length_b   1.000
_cell.length_c   1.000
_cell.angle_alpha   90.00
_cell.angle_beta   90.00
_cell.angle_gamma   90.00
#
_symmetry.space_group_name_H-M   'P 1'
#
loop_
_entity.id
_entity.type
_entity.pdbx_description
1 polymer ?
#
loop_
_entity_poly.entity_id
_entity_poly.type
_entity_poly.pdbx_seq_one_letter_code
_entity_poly.pdbx_strand_id
1 'polypeptide(L)' 'MLFIDPEKCIDCEACTHECPTSAIFMDANLPEQWKEYQALNAEMSPLCPGIFEKKEPQNN' A
#
# COMPACT_ATOMS: atom_id res chain seq x y z
N MET A 1 9.80 0.01 -3.37
CA MET A 1 8.33 0.25 -3.46
C MET A 1 7.62 -0.77 -2.58
N LEU A 2 6.51 -0.39 -1.94
CA LEU A 2 5.69 -1.27 -1.11
C LEU A 2 4.28 -1.32 -1.70
N PHE A 3 3.63 -2.48 -1.61
CA PHE A 3 2.31 -2.72 -2.16
C PHE A 3 1.41 -3.30 -1.09
N ILE A 4 0.13 -2.93 -1.12
CA ILE A 4 -0.90 -3.51 -0.26
C ILE A 4 -1.62 -4.59 -1.05
N ASP A 5 -1.69 -5.79 -0.48
CA ASP A 5 -2.41 -6.92 -1.07
C ASP A 5 -3.92 -6.75 -0.79
N PRO A 6 -4.76 -6.50 -1.82
CA PRO A 6 -6.19 -6.27 -1.63
C PRO A 6 -6.94 -7.53 -1.17
N GLU A 7 -6.43 -8.73 -1.43
CA GLU A 7 -7.08 -9.97 -0.99
C GLU A 7 -6.87 -10.24 0.51
N LYS A 8 -5.76 -9.71 1.07
CA LYS A 8 -5.43 -9.84 2.49
C LYS A 8 -5.84 -8.62 3.33
N CYS A 9 -6.05 -7.48 2.69
CA CYS A 9 -6.54 -6.28 3.36
C CYS A 9 -7.95 -6.55 3.93
N ILE A 10 -8.19 -6.07 5.15
CA ILE A 10 -9.49 -6.20 5.83
C ILE A 10 -10.13 -4.84 6.12
N ASP A 11 -9.66 -3.80 5.42
CA ASP A 11 -10.17 -2.43 5.50
C ASP A 11 -10.21 -1.84 6.93
N CYS A 12 -9.18 -2.14 7.74
CA CYS A 12 -9.11 -1.69 9.13
C CYS A 12 -8.57 -0.27 9.33
N GLU A 13 -8.13 0.40 8.27
CA GLU A 13 -7.59 1.78 8.27
C GLU A 13 -6.36 2.05 9.16
N ALA A 14 -5.79 1.04 9.82
CA ALA A 14 -4.67 1.26 10.75
C ALA A 14 -3.42 1.84 10.04
N CYS A 15 -3.13 1.39 8.81
CA CYS A 15 -1.94 1.80 8.07
C CYS A 15 -2.00 3.22 7.49
N THR A 16 -3.19 3.80 7.30
CA THR A 16 -3.34 5.14 6.70
C THR A 16 -2.74 6.23 7.61
N HIS A 17 -2.88 6.05 8.93
CA HIS A 17 -2.40 7.00 9.94
C HIS A 17 -0.91 6.85 10.25
N GLU A 18 -0.37 5.64 10.07
CA GLU A 18 1.04 5.32 10.37
C GLU A 18 1.99 5.73 9.24
N CYS A 19 1.48 5.96 8.03
CA CYS A 19 2.30 6.30 6.89
C CYS A 19 2.84 7.75 7.00
N PRO A 20 4.16 7.95 7.21
CA PRO A 20 4.72 9.29 7.44
C PRO A 20 4.60 10.22 6.23
N THR A 21 4.46 9.67 5.03
CA THR A 21 4.30 10.43 3.78
C THR A 21 2.86 10.46 3.28
N SER A 22 1.90 9.93 4.05
CA SER A 22 0.48 9.90 3.68
C SER A 22 0.23 9.31 2.29
N ALA A 23 0.91 8.20 1.96
CA ALA A 23 0.81 7.54 0.65
C ALA A 23 -0.26 6.44 0.59
N ILE A 24 -0.92 6.14 1.72
CA ILE A 24 -1.91 5.06 1.83
C ILE A 24 -3.31 5.67 1.93
N PHE A 25 -4.21 5.24 1.05
CA PHE A 25 -5.59 5.73 0.96
C PHE A 25 -6.56 4.55 1.00
N MET A 26 -7.72 4.78 1.58
CA MET A 26 -8.89 3.93 1.35
C MET A 26 -9.44 4.19 -0.06
N ASP A 27 -10.07 3.19 -0.67
CA ASP A 27 -10.58 3.30 -2.04
C ASP A 27 -11.54 4.47 -2.24
N ALA A 28 -12.38 4.76 -1.24
CA ALA A 28 -13.30 5.90 -1.26
C ALA A 28 -12.60 7.27 -1.26
N ASN A 29 -11.35 7.32 -0.80
CA ASN A 29 -10.56 8.53 -0.61
C ASN A 29 -9.35 8.60 -1.56
N LEU A 30 -9.20 7.65 -2.49
CA LEU A 30 -8.07 7.61 -3.40
C LEU A 30 -8.18 8.75 -4.43
N PRO A 31 -7.19 9.66 -4.49
CA PRO A 31 -7.20 10.74 -5.48
C PRO A 31 -7.20 10.21 -6.92
N GLU A 32 -7.96 10.86 -7.80
CA GLU A 32 -8.13 10.44 -9.21
C GLU A 32 -6.79 10.23 -9.93
N GLN A 33 -5.85 11.14 -9.71
CA GLN A 33 -4.50 11.11 -10.28
C GLN A 33 -3.66 9.88 -9.89
N TRP A 34 -4.06 9.14 -8.85
CA TRP A 34 -3.36 7.95 -8.35
C TRP A 34 -4.19 6.66 -8.47
N LYS A 35 -5.32 6.68 -9.18
CA LYS A 35 -6.14 5.48 -9.37
C LYS A 35 -5.40 4.30 -10.01
N GLU A 36 -4.40 4.57 -10.85
CA GLU A 36 -3.56 3.53 -11.46
C GLU A 36 -2.85 2.64 -10.42
N TYR A 37 -2.59 3.16 -9.21
CA TYR A 37 -1.92 2.41 -8.15
C TYR A 37 -2.79 1.31 -7.53
N GLN A 38 -4.13 1.34 -7.71
CA GLN A 38 -4.98 0.22 -7.29
C GLN A 38 -4.62 -1.05 -8.06
N ALA A 39 -4.55 -0.97 -9.39
CA ALA A 39 -4.16 -2.11 -10.22
C ALA A 39 -2.72 -2.54 -9.92
N LEU A 40 -1.81 -1.58 -9.78
CA LEU A 40 -0.41 -1.87 -9.47
C LEU A 40 -0.23 -2.60 -8.12
N ASN A 41 -0.99 -2.22 -7.09
CA ASN A 41 -0.99 -2.92 -5.80
C ASN A 41 -1.44 -4.38 -5.93
N ALA A 42 -2.52 -4.62 -6.67
CA ALA A 42 -3.05 -5.97 -6.91
C ALA A 42 -2.08 -6.83 -7.74
N GLU A 43 -1.44 -6.26 -8.76
CA GLU A 43 -0.52 -6.98 -9.65
C GLU A 43 0.82 -7.29 -8.99
N MET A 44 1.36 -6.36 -8.20
CA MET A 44 2.72 -6.47 -7.66
C MET A 44 2.79 -7.14 -6.29
N SER A 45 1.76 -7.00 -5.46
CA SER A 45 1.78 -7.57 -4.10
C SER A 45 1.99 -9.10 -4.05
N PRO A 46 1.46 -9.94 -4.96
CA PRO A 46 1.70 -11.38 -4.94
C PRO A 46 3.13 -11.76 -5.38
N LEU A 47 3.81 -10.88 -6.11
CA LEU A 47 5.17 -11.08 -6.61
C LEU A 47 6.23 -10.63 -5.60
N CYS A 48 5.84 -9.84 -4.60
CA CYS A 48 6.76 -9.28 -3.62
C CYS A 48 6.85 -10.15 -2.36
N PRO A 49 8.04 -10.26 -1.72
CA PRO A 49 8.15 -10.89 -0.42
C PRO A 49 7.40 -10.07 0.64
N GLY A 50 6.66 -10.76 1.52
CA GLY A 50 5.96 -10.13 2.64
C GLY A 50 6.91 -9.42 3.61
N ILE A 51 6.47 -8.28 4.15
CA ILE A 51 7.20 -7.52 5.16
C ILE A 51 6.32 -7.45 6.41
N PHE A 52 6.81 -8.04 7.50
CA PHE A 52 6.08 -8.13 8.79
C PHE A 52 6.71 -7.27 9.89
N GLU A 53 7.87 -6.67 9.61
CA GLU A 53 8.62 -5.84 10.54
C GLU A 53 9.05 -4.54 9.85
N LYS A 54 9.19 -3.47 10.62
CA LYS A 54 9.69 -2.18 10.11
C LYS A 54 11.10 -2.36 9.56
N LYS A 55 11.30 -2.00 8.30
CA LYS A 55 12.61 -1.93 7.65
C LYS A 55 12.94 -0.48 7.31
N GLU A 56 14.22 -0.20 7.17
CA GLU A 56 14.64 1.08 6.57
C GLU A 56 14.15 1.15 5.12
N PRO A 57 13.73 2.33 4.63
CA PRO A 57 13.38 2.49 3.24
C PRO A 57 14.58 2.09 2.39
N GLN A 58 14.37 1.18 1.43
CA GLN A 58 15.41 0.86 0.46
C GLN A 58 15.60 2.08 -0.44
N ASN A 59 16.56 2.92 -0.07
CA ASN A 59 17.03 4.03 -0.87
C ASN A 59 18.00 3.45 -1.91
N ASN A 60 17.45 3.10 -3.08
CA ASN A 60 18.23 2.92 -4.29
C ASN A 60 18.11 4.16 -5.18
#